data_AF-A0A5F2GKH5-F1
#
_entry.id   AF-A0A5F2GKH5-F1
#
_cell.length_a   1.000
_cell.length_b   1.000
_cell.length_c   1.000
_cell.angle_alpha   90.00
_cell.angle_beta   90.00
_cell.angle_gamma   90.00
#
_symmetry.space_group_name_H-M   'P 1'
#
loop_
_entity.id
_entity.type
_entity.pdbx_description
1 polymer ?
#
loop_
_entity_poly.entity_id
_entity_poly.type
_entity_poly.pdbx_seq_one_letter_code
_entity_poly.pdbx_strand_id
1 'polypeptide(L)' 'MKRIRTDNIATGYKGKPHAGPVDDESKHFIYCPVCRQTFDARDLGQVFHHAQPEHEPLMPVN' A
#
# COMPACT_ATOMS: atom_id res chain seq x y z
N MET A 1 7.85 3.51 11.20
CA MET A 1 6.60 3.08 10.55
C MET A 1 6.48 1.57 10.77
N LYS A 2 5.41 1.09 11.41
CA LYS A 2 5.21 -0.36 11.58
C LYS A 2 5.15 -1.00 10.19
N ARG A 3 5.89 -2.08 9.96
CA ARG A 3 5.81 -2.80 8.69
C ARG A 3 4.42 -3.42 8.61
N ILE A 4 3.78 -3.30 7.46
CA ILE A 4 2.57 -4.05 7.15
C ILE A 4 3.06 -5.23 6.32
N ARG A 5 2.92 -6.46 6.85
CA ARG A 5 3.28 -7.66 6.10
C ARG A 5 2.04 -8.06 5.31
N THR A 6 2.16 -8.08 3.98
CA THR A 6 1.18 -8.75 3.14
C THR A 6 1.69 -10.16 2.86
N ASP A 7 0.81 -11.12 2.60
CA ASP A 7 1.24 -12.46 2.12
C ASP A 7 1.63 -12.43 0.63
N ASN A 8 1.75 -11.23 0.04
CA ASN A 8 2.16 -11.03 -1.33
C ASN A 8 3.70 -11.03 -1.48
N ILE A 9 4.19 -11.66 -2.54
CA ILE A 9 5.61 -11.74 -2.90
C ILE A 9 6.26 -10.36 -3.12
N ALA A 10 5.47 -9.33 -3.39
CA ALA A 10 5.92 -7.96 -3.57
C ALA A 10 6.07 -7.19 -2.24
N THR A 11 5.80 -7.82 -1.09
CA THR A 11 6.03 -7.21 0.23
C THR A 11 7.47 -6.73 0.35
N GLY A 12 7.65 -5.47 0.72
CA GLY A 12 8.96 -4.85 0.89
C GLY A 12 9.58 -4.29 -0.39
N TYR A 13 8.97 -4.47 -1.56
CA TYR A 13 9.36 -3.77 -2.78
C TYR A 13 8.75 -2.37 -2.79
N LYS A 14 9.62 -1.35 -2.87
CA LYS A 14 9.22 0.05 -2.94
C LYS A 14 9.21 0.54 -4.39
N GLY A 15 8.02 0.83 -4.91
CA GLY A 15 7.80 1.50 -6.18
C GLY A 15 8.20 2.99 -6.16
N LYS A 16 8.27 3.59 -7.35
CA LYS A 16 8.53 5.02 -7.56
C LYS A 16 7.43 5.62 -8.43
N PRO A 17 6.98 6.86 -8.18
CA PRO A 17 5.97 7.48 -9.04
C PRO A 17 6.51 7.67 -10.46
N HIS A 18 5.69 7.38 -11.46
CA HIS A 18 6.05 7.57 -12.87
C HIS A 18 6.20 9.05 -13.26
N ALA A 19 5.45 9.95 -12.61
CA ALA A 19 5.47 11.38 -12.89
C ALA A 19 6.65 12.14 -12.27
N GLY A 20 7.56 11.44 -11.58
CA GLY A 20 8.69 12.03 -10.85
C GLY A 20 8.43 12.17 -9.34
N PRO A 21 9.33 12.85 -8.61
CA PRO A 21 9.17 13.08 -7.18
C PRO A 21 7.86 13.82 -6.85
N VAL A 22 7.29 13.55 -5.68
CA VAL A 22 6.16 14.31 -5.15
C VAL A 22 6.65 15.21 -4.02
N ASP A 23 6.16 16.45 -3.98
CA ASP A 23 6.56 17.43 -2.95
C ASP A 23 5.85 17.19 -1.60
N ASP A 24 4.81 16.36 -1.62
CA ASP A 24 3.95 16.06 -0.47
C ASP A 24 3.85 14.53 -0.30
N GLU A 25 4.41 14.02 0.79
CA GLU A 25 4.39 12.60 1.13
C GLU A 25 2.97 12.04 1.28
N SER A 26 1.98 12.87 1.60
CA SER A 26 0.58 12.44 1.72
C SER A 26 0.01 11.91 0.40
N LYS A 27 0.55 12.37 -0.73
CA LYS A 27 0.15 11.93 -2.09
C LYS A 27 0.51 10.49 -2.41
N HIS A 28 1.33 9.84 -1.58
CA HIS A 28 1.61 8.41 -1.73
C HIS A 28 0.53 7.52 -1.13
N PHE A 29 -0.37 8.06 -0.32
CA PHE A 29 -1.38 7.29 0.38
C PHE A 29 -2.71 7.31 -0.38
N ILE A 30 -3.29 6.14 -0.59
CA ILE A 30 -4.56 5.97 -1.30
C ILE A 30 -5.59 5.39 -0.33
N TYR A 31 -6.77 6.00 -0.29
CA TYR A 31 -7.92 5.47 0.44
C TYR A 31 -8.57 4.34 -0.36
N CYS A 32 -8.67 3.14 0.22
CA CYS A 32 -9.40 2.04 -0.39
C CYS A 32 -10.90 2.11 -0.04
N PRO A 33 -11.80 2.22 -1.04
CA PRO A 33 -13.24 2.25 -0.78
C PRO A 33 -13.82 0.89 -0.37
N VAL A 34 -13.11 -0.22 -0.62
CA VAL A 34 -13.57 -1.59 -0.31
C VAL A 34 -13.44 -1.87 1.19
N CYS A 35 -12.21 -1.78 1.72
CA CYS A 35 -11.91 -2.13 3.12
C CYS A 35 -11.80 -0.91 4.05
N ARG A 36 -11.87 0.32 3.50
CA ARG A 36 -11.71 1.61 4.20
C ARG A 36 -10.33 1.85 4.81
N GLN A 37 -9.34 1.02 4.50
CA GLN A 37 -7.96 1.22 4.89
C GLN A 37 -7.24 2.15 3.89
N THR A 38 -6.46 3.08 4.41
CA THR A 38 -5.51 3.84 3.60
C THR A 38 -4.21 3.05 3.47
N PHE A 39 -3.68 2.92 2.26
CA PHE A 39 -2.45 2.16 1.98
C PHE A 39 -1.40 3.01 1.26
N ASP A 40 -0.11 2.65 1.41
CA ASP A 40 1.00 3.33 0.73
C ASP A 40 1.16 2.75 -0.68
N ALA A 41 0.89 3.55 -1.72
CA ALA A 41 0.99 3.16 -3.12
C ALA A 41 2.42 2.87 -3.60
N ARG A 42 3.43 3.16 -2.76
CA ARG A 42 4.81 2.77 -3.01
C ARG A 42 5.08 1.35 -2.53
N ASP A 43 4.32 0.81 -1.59
CA ASP A 43 4.49 -0.56 -1.12
C ASP A 43 3.72 -1.51 -2.05
N LEU A 44 4.46 -2.20 -2.93
CA LEU A 44 3.83 -3.07 -3.93
C LEU A 44 3.06 -4.24 -3.31
N GLY A 45 3.45 -4.70 -2.12
CA GLY A 45 2.68 -5.71 -1.39
C GLY A 45 1.29 -5.18 -1.02
N GLN A 46 1.22 -3.96 -0.50
CA GLN A 46 -0.05 -3.30 -0.20
C GLN A 46 -0.86 -3.03 -1.47
N VAL A 47 -0.24 -2.56 -2.55
CA VAL A 47 -0.91 -2.31 -3.84
C VAL A 47 -1.58 -3.58 -4.36
N PHE A 48 -0.85 -4.70 -4.42
CA PHE A 48 -1.40 -5.94 -4.95
C PHE A 48 -2.45 -6.58 -4.04
N HIS A 49 -2.34 -6.42 -2.72
CA HIS A 49 -3.41 -6.81 -1.78
C HIS A 49 -4.70 -6.03 -2.07
N HIS A 50 -4.62 -4.70 -2.19
CA HIS A 50 -5.78 -3.84 -2.42
C HIS A 50 -6.34 -3.92 -3.86
N ALA A 51 -5.59 -4.52 -4.80
CA ALA A 51 -6.07 -4.80 -6.15
C ALA A 51 -7.02 -6.01 -6.20
N GLN A 52 -7.07 -6.86 -5.15
CA GLN A 52 -8.03 -7.96 -5.07
C GLN A 52 -9.44 -7.40 -4.77
N PRO A 53 -10.53 -7.90 -5.38
CA PRO A 53 -11.85 -7.31 -5.19
C PRO A 53 -12.43 -7.49 -3.77
N GLU A 54 -12.11 -8.57 -3.07
CA GLU A 54 -12.67 -8.94 -1.76
C GLU A 54 -11.57 -9.07 -0.70
N HIS A 55 -10.80 -8.00 -0.49
CA HIS A 55 -9.72 -7.99 0.51
C HIS A 55 -10.16 -7.38 1.84
N GLU A 56 -9.66 -7.94 2.94
CA GLU A 56 -9.81 -7.36 4.29
C GLU A 56 -8.67 -6.36 4.59
N PRO A 57 -8.84 -5.45 5.57
CA PRO A 57 -7.77 -4.58 6.03
C PRO A 57 -6.53 -5.37 6.47
N LEU A 58 -5.35 -4.90 6.05
CA LEU A 58 -4.08 -5.47 6.49
C LEU A 58 -3.82 -5.16 7.97
N MET A 59 -3.41 -6.18 8.71
CA MET A 59 -3.03 -6.05 10.11
C MET A 59 -1.58 -5.56 10.23
N PRO A 60 -1.27 -4.65 11.17
CA PRO A 60 0.11 -4.29 11.44
C PRO A 60 0.85 -5.48 12.05
N VAL A 61 2.08 -5.75 11.59
CA VAL A 61 2.96 -6.70 12.27
C VAL A 61 3.84 -5.95 13.29
N ASN A 62 4.14 -6.62 14.40
CA ASN A 62 5.12 -6.15 15.39
C ASN A 62 6.53 -6.24 14.85
#